data_AF-X6JHK8-F1
#
_entry.id   AF-X6JHK8-F1
#
_cell.length_a   1.000
_cell.length_b   1.000
_cell.length_c   1.000
_cell.angle_alpha   90.00
_cell.angle_beta   90.00
_cell.angle_gamma   90.00
#
_symmetry.space_group_name_H-M   'P 1'
#
loop_
_entity.id
_entity.type
_entity.pdbx_description
1 polymer ?
#
loop_
_entity_poly.entity_id
_entity_poly.type
_entity_poly.pdbx_seq_one_letter_code
_entity_poly.pdbx_strand_id
1 'polypeptide(L)' 'MELIGPVTRIDGDKVTVSLRPLVTVEAEHVRLVERHVALPRGRKKSLVDKA' A
#
# COMPACT_ATOMS: atom_id res chain seq x y z
N MET A 1 5.30 17.66 13.20
CA MET A 1 4.77 16.33 13.56
C MET A 1 4.23 15.69 12.29
N GLU A 2 4.56 14.43 12.02
CA GLU A 2 4.08 13.71 10.83
C GLU A 2 3.02 12.68 11.23
N LEU A 3 1.98 12.53 10.40
CA LEU A 3 0.94 11.53 10.57
C LEU A 3 1.19 10.39 9.59
N ILE A 4 1.23 9.15 10.09
CA ILE A 4 1.50 7.96 9.29
C ILE A 4 0.28 7.06 9.36
N GLY A 5 -0.18 6.62 8.19
CA GLY A 5 -1.29 5.69 8.06
C GLY A 5 -1.25 4.93 6.74
N PRO A 6 -1.99 3.82 6.63
CA PRO A 6 -2.08 3.09 5.38
C PRO A 6 -2.83 3.90 4.32
N VAL A 7 -2.30 3.88 3.10
CA VAL A 7 -2.99 4.42 1.92
C VAL A 7 -4.17 3.50 1.59
N THR A 8 -5.36 4.09 1.51
CA THR A 8 -6.61 3.36 1.25
C THR A 8 -7.08 3.55 -0.19
N ARG A 9 -6.82 4.72 -0.80
CA ARG A 9 -7.20 5.04 -2.18
C ARG A 9 -6.23 6.04 -2.82
N ILE A 10 -6.07 5.94 -4.13
CA ILE A 10 -5.36 6.91 -4.97
C ILE A 10 -6.29 7.28 -6.12
N ASP A 11 -6.62 8.56 -6.24
CA ASP A 11 -7.46 9.14 -7.29
C ASP A 11 -6.67 10.20 -8.05
N GLY A 12 -5.87 9.78 -9.03
CA GLY A 12 -5.00 10.69 -9.78
C GLY A 12 -3.95 11.33 -8.88
N ASP A 13 -4.10 12.63 -8.65
CA ASP A 13 -3.24 13.46 -7.80
C ASP A 13 -3.64 13.43 -6.32
N LYS A 14 -4.77 12.81 -5.96
CA LYS A 14 -5.25 12.74 -4.58
C LYS A 14 -4.99 11.39 -3.94
N VAL A 15 -4.54 11.42 -2.69
CA VAL A 15 -4.24 10.24 -1.88
C VAL A 15 -5.10 10.26 -0.62
N THR A 16 -5.82 9.16 -0.37
CA THR A 16 -6.58 8.96 0.86
C THR A 16 -5.81 8.07 1.82
N VAL A 17 -5.52 8.59 3.01
CA VAL A 17 -4.80 7.91 4.09
C VAL A 17 -5.74 7.66 5.27
N SER A 18 -5.68 6.47 5.85
CA SER A 18 -6.46 6.14 7.04
C SER A 18 -5.70 6.51 8.32
N LEU A 19 -6.13 7.57 8.99
CA LEU A 19 -5.58 8.07 10.25
C LEU A 19 -6.55 7.90 11.44
N ARG A 20 -7.60 7.07 11.28
CA ARG A 20 -8.79 6.96 12.16
C ARG A 20 -9.70 8.19 12.16
N PRO A 21 -9.52 9.15 11.24
CA PRO A 21 -10.49 9.33 10.16
C PRO A 21 -9.84 9.13 8.78
N LEU A 22 -10.65 9.01 7.73
CA LEU A 22 -10.15 9.02 6.35
C LEU A 22 -9.83 10.45 5.94
N VAL A 23 -8.61 10.68 5.48
CA VAL A 23 -8.13 12.00 5.09
C VAL A 23 -7.63 11.94 3.66
N THR A 24 -8.16 12.80 2.80
CA THR A 24 -7.71 12.94 1.40
C THR A 24 -6.88 14.20 1.27
N VAL A 25 -5.69 14.06 0.69
CA VAL A 25 -4.72 15.14 0.48
C VAL A 25 -4.12 15.03 -0.92
N GLU A 26 -3.55 16.12 -1.42
CA GLU A 26 -2.78 16.10 -2.67
C GLU A 26 -1.50 15.27 -2.49
N ALA A 27 -1.08 14.60 -3.57
CA ALA A 27 0.07 13.70 -3.60
C ALA A 27 1.39 14.40 -3.23
N GLU A 28 1.48 15.71 -3.50
CA GLU A 28 2.65 16.54 -3.14
C GLU A 28 2.85 16.68 -1.63
N HIS A 29 1.79 16.47 -0.84
CA HIS A 29 1.82 16.58 0.62
C HIS A 29 2.07 15.26 1.33
N VAL A 30 2.24 14.16 0.59
CA VAL A 30 2.51 12.83 1.15
C VAL A 30 3.84 12.30 0.65
N ARG A 31 4.51 11.54 1.53
CA ARG A 31 5.71 10.79 1.17
C ARG A 31 5.49 9.32 1.46
N LEU A 32 6.02 8.47 0.59
CA LEU A 32 6.00 7.03 0.82
C LEU A 32 6.95 6.71 1.98
N VAL A 33 6.39 6.22 3.08
CA VAL A 33 7.16 5.78 4.25
C VAL A 33 7.56 4.31 4.12
N GLU A 34 6.60 3.46 3.78
CA GLU A 34 6.81 2.04 3.58
C GLU A 34 6.15 1.62 2.27
N ARG A 35 6.91 0.95 1.41
CA ARG A 35 6.35 0.38 0.17
C ARG A 35 5.49 -0.81 0.56
N HIS A 36 4.22 -0.79 0.19
CA HIS A 36 3.39 -1.98 0.28
C HIS A 36 3.97 -3.07 -0.62
N VAL A 37 4.73 -4.00 -0.04
CA VAL A 37 5.06 -5.26 -0.68
C VAL A 37 3.86 -6.14 -0.40
N ALA A 38 3.00 -6.32 -1.40
CA ALA A 38 2.13 -7.48 -1.40
C ALA A 38 3.07 -8.68 -1.35
N LEU A 39 3.29 -9.24 -0.14
CA LEU A 39 3.91 -10.55 0.01
C LEU A 39 3.24 -11.44 -1.04
N PRO A 40 3.99 -12.14 -1.90
CA PRO A 40 3.38 -13.03 -2.86
C PRO A 40 2.60 -14.06 -2.05
N ARG A 41 1.29 -13.83 -1.88
CA ARG A 41 0.37 -14.71 -1.16
C ARG A 41 0.36 -15.99 -1.96
N GLY A 42 1.21 -16.93 -1.55
CA GLY A 42 1.35 -18.23 -2.16
C GLY A 42 2.04 -18.20 -3.52
N ARG A 43 3.37 -18.15 -3.52
CA ARG A 43 4.09 -18.99 -4.51
C ARG A 43 3.76 -20.43 -4.12
N LYS A 44 2.65 -20.98 -4.63
CA LYS A 44 2.44 -22.44 -4.60
C LYS A 44 3.73 -23.01 -5.19
N LYS A 45 4.46 -23.83 -4.42
CA LYS A 45 5.60 -24.58 -4.96
C LYS A 45 5.11 -25.17 -6.28
N SER A 46 5.82 -24.90 -7.38
CA SER A 46 5.52 -25.56 -8.64
C SER A 46 5.49 -27.06 -8.37
N LEU A 47 4.42 -27.74 -8.78
CA LEU A 47 4.35 -29.19 -8.74
C LEU A 47 5.43 -29.69 -9.69
N VAL A 48 6.55 -30.13 -9.12
CA VAL A 48 7.65 -30.74 -9.88
C VAL A 48 7.33 -32.21 -10.01
N ASP A 49 7.24 -32.70 -11.25
CA ASP A 49 7.07 -34.12 -11.52
C ASP A 49 8.33 -34.86 -11.03
N LYS A 50 8.12 -35.93 -10.24
CA LYS A 50 9.22 -36.69 -9.66
C LYS A 50 9.44 -37.92 -10.54
N ALA A 51 10.49 -37.85 -11.36
CA ALA A 51 11.01 -38.98 -12.13
C ALA A 51 11.59 -40.09 -11.23
#